data_AF-A0A529XFD5-F1
#
_entry.id   AF-A0A529XFD5-F1
#
_cell.length_a   1.000
_cell.length_b   1.000
_cell.length_c   1.000
_cell.angle_alpha   90.00
_cell.angle_beta   90.00
_cell.angle_gamma   90.00
#
_symmetry.space_group_name_H-M   'P 1'
#
loop_
_entity.id
_entity.type
_entity.pdbx_description
1 polymer ?
#
loop_
_entity_poly.entity_id
_entity_poly.type
_entity_poly.pdbx_seq_one_letter_code
_entity_poly.pdbx_strand_id
1 'polypeptide(L)'
;VQNLTGIMGKFNQMRQGMSEVDANQLSVRIELQADCFAGVWAHFTQQKGILEQGDIESALNAAKQIGDDTLQKKMQGYVVPESFNHGTSQQRQTWLARGFKSGKLSDCNTMSGPI
;
A
#
# COMPACT_ATOMS: atom_id res chain seq x y z
N VAL A 1 -11.19 4.52 -3.90
CA VAL A 1 -10.75 4.49 -5.33
C VAL A 1 -10.89 3.10 -5.95
N GLN A 2 -10.31 2.05 -5.35
CA GLN A 2 -10.30 0.68 -5.92
C GLN A 2 -11.68 0.08 -6.19
N ASN A 3 -12.68 0.42 -5.38
CA ASN A 3 -14.06 0.01 -5.66
C ASN A 3 -14.61 0.66 -6.94
N LEU A 4 -14.38 1.97 -7.10
CA LEU A 4 -14.84 2.75 -8.26
C LEU A 4 -14.16 2.31 -9.57
N THR A 5 -12.93 1.80 -9.49
CA THR A 5 -12.18 1.29 -10.65
C THR A 5 -12.42 -0.20 -10.92
N GLY A 6 -13.32 -0.86 -10.17
CA GLY A 6 -13.66 -2.27 -10.32
C GLY A 6 -12.61 -3.26 -9.81
N ILE A 7 -11.52 -2.76 -9.21
CA ILE A 7 -10.41 -3.59 -8.70
C ILE A 7 -10.87 -4.42 -7.50
N MET A 8 -11.66 -3.83 -6.58
CA MET A 8 -12.17 -4.57 -5.42
C MET A 8 -13.08 -5.75 -5.79
N GLY A 9 -13.88 -5.61 -6.85
CA GLY A 9 -14.70 -6.71 -7.36
C GLY A 9 -13.84 -7.88 -7.84
N LYS A 10 -12.82 -7.60 -8.64
CA LYS A 10 -11.85 -8.61 -9.12
C LYS A 10 -11.08 -9.24 -7.97
N PHE A 11 -10.61 -8.45 -7.01
CA PHE A 11 -9.93 -8.93 -5.81
C PHE A 11 -10.80 -9.93 -5.04
N ASN A 12 -12.06 -9.54 -4.74
CA ASN A 12 -12.97 -10.40 -4.00
C ASN A 12 -13.26 -11.70 -4.72
N GLN A 13 -13.41 -11.66 -6.06
CA GLN A 13 -13.60 -12.86 -6.87
C GLN A 13 -12.37 -13.76 -6.85
N MET A 14 -11.16 -13.20 -7.02
CA MET A 14 -9.91 -13.97 -7.01
C MET A 14 -9.67 -14.64 -5.65
N ARG A 15 -9.95 -13.93 -4.55
CA ARG A 15 -9.71 -14.45 -3.19
C ARG A 15 -10.62 -15.64 -2.83
N GLN A 16 -11.76 -15.81 -3.50
CA GLN A 16 -12.66 -16.92 -3.21
C GLN A 16 -12.01 -18.27 -3.55
N GLY A 17 -11.90 -19.14 -2.55
CA GLY A 17 -11.30 -20.47 -2.71
C GLY A 17 -9.77 -20.51 -2.68
N MET A 18 -9.10 -19.37 -2.43
CA MET A 18 -7.65 -19.33 -2.19
C MET A 18 -7.28 -19.89 -0.82
N SER A 19 -6.05 -20.39 -0.69
CA SER A 19 -5.44 -20.61 0.62
C SER A 19 -5.29 -19.29 1.37
N GLU A 20 -5.17 -19.34 2.69
CA GLU A 20 -4.94 -18.13 3.49
C GLU A 20 -3.67 -17.39 3.07
N VAL A 21 -2.59 -18.12 2.79
CA VAL A 21 -1.32 -17.54 2.35
C VAL A 21 -1.46 -16.84 1.01
N ASP A 22 -2.14 -17.44 0.04
CA ASP A 22 -2.36 -16.81 -1.27
C ASP A 22 -3.27 -15.58 -1.17
N ALA A 23 -4.32 -15.66 -0.34
CA ALA A 23 -5.21 -14.55 -0.05
C ALA A 23 -4.47 -13.38 0.63
N ASN A 24 -3.53 -13.68 1.52
CA ASN A 24 -2.66 -12.73 2.20
C ASN A 24 -1.75 -12.02 1.19
N GLN A 25 -1.07 -12.76 0.31
CA GLN A 25 -0.25 -12.17 -0.76
C GLN A 25 -1.06 -11.27 -1.69
N LEU A 26 -2.29 -11.66 -2.01
CA LEU A 26 -3.19 -10.84 -2.81
C LEU A 26 -3.64 -9.57 -2.05
N SER A 27 -3.86 -9.67 -0.74
CA SER A 27 -4.21 -8.54 0.13
C SER A 27 -3.08 -7.51 0.19
N VAL A 28 -1.83 -7.96 0.32
CA VAL A 28 -0.65 -7.08 0.27
C VAL A 28 -0.65 -6.24 -1.01
N ARG A 29 -0.92 -6.84 -2.18
CA ARG A 29 -0.96 -6.10 -3.44
C ARG A 29 -2.05 -5.02 -3.46
N ILE A 30 -3.22 -5.29 -2.87
CA ILE A 30 -4.31 -4.33 -2.78
C ILE A 30 -3.98 -3.18 -1.83
N GLU A 31 -3.37 -3.48 -0.68
CA GLU A 31 -2.96 -2.46 0.29
C GLU A 31 -1.86 -1.54 -0.29
N LEU A 32 -0.86 -2.11 -0.97
CA LEU A 32 0.19 -1.31 -1.63
C LEU A 32 -0.35 -0.43 -2.77
N GLN A 33 -1.41 -0.88 -3.47
CA GLN A 33 -2.07 -0.03 -4.44
C GLN A 33 -2.81 1.13 -3.77
N ALA A 34 -3.43 0.88 -2.61
CA ALA A 34 -4.07 1.92 -1.82
C ALA A 34 -3.06 2.97 -1.36
N ASP A 35 -1.86 2.56 -0.92
CA ASP A 35 -0.76 3.47 -0.59
C ASP A 35 -0.37 4.35 -1.79
N CYS A 36 -0.24 3.74 -2.97
CA CYS A 36 0.07 4.50 -4.18
C CYS A 36 -1.05 5.48 -4.56
N PHE A 37 -2.31 5.09 -4.43
CA PHE A 37 -3.43 6.01 -4.65
C PHE A 37 -3.47 7.15 -3.63
N ALA A 38 -3.13 6.89 -2.37
CA ALA A 38 -2.97 7.94 -1.37
C ALA A 38 -1.83 8.91 -1.75
N GLY A 39 -0.74 8.39 -2.31
CA GLY A 39 0.34 9.21 -2.86
C GLY A 39 -0.13 10.09 -4.01
N VAL A 40 -0.87 9.53 -4.98
CA VAL A 40 -1.43 10.30 -6.10
C VAL A 40 -2.36 11.40 -5.61
N TRP A 41 -3.21 11.11 -4.61
CA TRP A 41 -4.03 12.14 -3.98
C TRP A 41 -3.16 13.24 -3.36
N ALA A 42 -2.15 12.87 -2.59
CA ALA A 42 -1.26 13.82 -1.92
C ALA A 42 -0.49 14.71 -2.92
N HIS A 43 -0.12 14.18 -4.10
CA HIS A 43 0.50 14.96 -5.18
C HIS A 43 -0.36 16.17 -5.58
N PHE A 44 -1.64 15.95 -5.86
CA PHE A 44 -2.55 17.01 -6.27
C PHE A 44 -2.97 17.92 -5.10
N THR A 45 -3.06 17.37 -3.90
CA THR A 45 -3.36 18.13 -2.68
C THR A 45 -2.21 19.10 -2.34
N GLN A 46 -0.95 18.69 -2.55
CA GLN A 46 0.20 19.57 -2.42
C GLN A 46 0.15 20.75 -3.40
N GLN A 47 -0.19 20.50 -4.67
CA GLN A 47 -0.29 21.56 -5.69
C GLN A 47 -1.39 22.59 -5.36
N LYS A 48 -2.40 22.19 -4.60
CA LYS A 48 -3.46 23.08 -4.11
C LYS A 48 -3.07 23.86 -2.85
N GLY A 49 -1.85 23.66 -2.32
CA GLY A 49 -1.39 24.29 -1.09
C GLY A 49 -2.12 23.83 0.16
N ILE A 50 -2.75 22.64 0.13
CA ILE A 50 -3.51 22.10 1.26
C ILE A 50 -2.59 21.33 2.23
N LEU A 51 -1.51 20.71 1.73
CA LEU A 51 -0.55 20.02 2.59
C LEU A 51 0.41 21.01 3.22
N GLU A 52 0.65 20.81 4.51
CA GLU A 52 1.67 21.53 5.27
C GLU A 52 3.07 20.97 4.96
N GLN A 53 4.09 21.78 5.24
CA GLN A 53 5.47 21.30 5.17
C GLN A 53 5.68 20.19 6.21
N GLY A 54 6.13 19.01 5.76
CA GLY A 54 6.34 17.86 6.63
C GLY A 54 5.21 16.82 6.59
N ASP A 55 4.07 17.10 5.96
CA ASP A 55 2.95 16.15 5.90
C ASP A 55 3.31 14.87 5.14
N ILE A 56 4.07 15.00 4.05
CA ILE A 56 4.49 13.85 3.24
C ILE A 56 5.51 13.01 3.98
N GLU A 57 6.48 13.64 4.64
CA GLU A 57 7.47 12.98 5.49
C GLU A 57 6.79 12.25 6.65
N SER A 58 5.76 12.88 7.24
CA SER A 58 4.95 12.29 8.30
C SER A 58 4.15 11.09 7.81
N ALA A 59 3.54 11.17 6.62
CA ALA A 59 2.82 10.07 6.00
C ALA A 59 3.76 8.89 5.64
N LEU A 60 4.95 9.17 5.11
CA LEU A 60 5.96 8.15 4.85
C LEU A 60 6.48 7.50 6.13
N ASN A 61 6.66 8.28 7.21
CA ASN A 61 7.02 7.71 8.50
C ASN A 61 5.88 6.85 9.07
N ALA A 62 4.61 7.29 8.95
CA ALA A 62 3.47 6.50 9.36
C ALA A 62 3.42 5.16 8.61
N ALA A 63 3.55 5.17 7.28
CA ALA A 63 3.60 3.97 6.44
C ALA A 63 4.73 3.01 6.88
N LYS A 64 5.89 3.54 7.28
CA LYS A 64 6.99 2.76 7.85
C LYS A 64 6.58 2.06 9.16
N GLN A 65 5.92 2.78 10.07
CA GLN A 65 5.59 2.23 11.40
C GLN A 65 4.51 1.15 11.37
N ILE A 66 3.66 1.14 10.33
CA ILE A 66 2.52 0.23 10.21
C ILE A 66 2.74 -0.92 9.21
N GLY A 67 3.97 -1.11 8.73
CA GLY A 67 4.32 -2.31 7.96
C GLY A 67 4.30 -3.56 8.82
N ASP A 68 3.87 -4.69 8.25
CA ASP A 68 3.68 -5.93 8.99
C ASP A 68 4.98 -6.42 9.64
N ASP A 69 6.13 -6.24 8.97
CA ASP A 69 7.47 -6.55 9.49
C ASP A 69 7.82 -5.71 10.72
N THR A 70 7.53 -4.40 10.69
CA THR A 70 7.75 -3.51 11.84
C THR A 70 6.83 -3.88 13.01
N LEU A 71 5.54 -4.09 12.73
CA LEU A 71 4.55 -4.43 13.75
C LEU A 71 4.87 -5.79 14.40
N GLN A 72 5.16 -6.82 13.61
CA GLN A 72 5.50 -8.14 14.15
C GLN A 72 6.80 -8.10 14.95
N LYS A 73 7.85 -7.46 14.43
CA LYS A 73 9.10 -7.33 15.17
C LYS A 73 8.90 -6.62 16.51
N LYS A 74 8.02 -5.61 16.57
CA LYS A 74 7.67 -4.92 17.82
C LYS A 74 6.85 -5.78 18.78
N MET A 75 5.92 -6.58 18.28
CA MET A 75 5.00 -7.39 19.10
C MET A 75 5.62 -8.69 19.60
N GLN A 76 6.40 -9.39 18.77
CA GLN A 76 6.89 -10.74 19.06
C GLN A 76 8.40 -10.93 18.82
N GLY A 77 9.11 -9.93 18.29
CA GLY A 77 10.57 -9.96 18.13
C GLY A 77 11.08 -10.57 16.82
N TYR A 78 10.23 -11.23 16.04
CA TYR A 78 10.57 -11.83 14.74
C TYR A 78 9.44 -11.66 13.71
N VAL A 79 9.78 -11.90 12.45
CA VAL A 79 8.92 -11.67 11.28
C VAL A 79 8.51 -13.01 10.66
N VAL A 80 7.23 -13.12 10.27
CA VAL A 80 6.66 -14.28 9.56
C VAL A 80 6.04 -13.79 8.24
N PRO A 81 6.80 -13.78 7.13
CA PRO A 81 6.36 -13.18 5.86
C PRO A 81 5.05 -13.74 5.30
N GLU A 82 4.75 -15.02 5.53
CA GLU A 82 3.55 -15.70 5.03
C GLU A 82 2.26 -15.19 5.68
N SER A 83 2.38 -14.51 6.82
CA SER A 83 1.25 -13.93 7.57
C SER A 83 0.97 -12.46 7.21
N PHE A 84 1.75 -11.86 6.31
CA PHE A 84 1.57 -10.47 5.91
C PHE A 84 0.30 -10.28 5.08
N ASN A 85 -0.46 -9.23 5.38
CA ASN A 85 -1.66 -8.85 4.64
C ASN A 85 -1.69 -7.36 4.27
N HIS A 86 -0.79 -6.53 4.80
CA HIS A 86 -0.61 -5.12 4.44
C HIS A 86 0.72 -4.84 3.71
N GLY A 87 1.71 -5.71 3.89
CA GLY A 87 3.02 -5.59 3.26
C GLY A 87 4.09 -5.03 4.19
N THR A 88 5.33 -5.04 3.71
CA THR A 88 6.46 -4.54 4.51
C THR A 88 6.45 -3.01 4.59
N SER A 89 7.04 -2.48 5.65
CA SER A 89 7.28 -1.05 5.85
C SER A 89 7.93 -0.42 4.61
N GLN A 90 8.92 -1.10 4.03
CA GLN A 90 9.60 -0.61 2.83
C GLN A 90 8.66 -0.58 1.62
N GLN A 91 7.88 -1.64 1.38
CA GLN A 91 6.93 -1.65 0.26
C GLN A 91 5.90 -0.53 0.39
N ARG A 92 5.33 -0.34 1.59
CA ARG A 92 4.34 0.71 1.85
C ARG A 92 4.89 2.11 1.58
N GLN A 93 6.09 2.41 2.09
CA GLN A 93 6.77 3.66 1.81
C GLN A 93 7.06 3.86 0.31
N THR A 94 7.55 2.81 -0.36
CA THR A 94 7.86 2.85 -1.80
C THR A 94 6.63 3.18 -2.62
N TRP A 95 5.50 2.52 -2.37
CA TRP A 95 4.29 2.73 -3.17
C TRP A 95 3.62 4.08 -2.88
N LEU A 96 3.60 4.51 -1.61
CA LEU A 96 3.16 5.87 -1.26
C LEU A 96 4.00 6.94 -1.98
N ALA A 97 5.32 6.84 -1.89
CA ALA A 97 6.25 7.76 -2.54
C ALA A 97 6.11 7.75 -4.08
N ARG A 98 5.88 6.58 -4.68
CA ARG A 98 5.69 6.42 -6.12
C ARG A 98 4.47 7.19 -6.63
N GLY A 99 3.33 7.02 -5.94
CA GLY A 99 2.10 7.75 -6.27
C GLY A 99 2.29 9.25 -6.13
N PHE A 100 2.92 9.67 -5.02
CA PHE A 100 3.20 11.08 -4.75
C PHE A 100 4.13 11.73 -5.79
N LYS A 101 5.19 11.03 -6.19
CA LYS A 101 6.14 11.53 -7.18
C LYS A 101 5.52 11.64 -8.58
N SER A 102 4.75 10.63 -8.99
CA SER A 102 4.23 10.54 -10.37
C SER A 102 2.95 11.33 -10.60
N GLY A 103 2.04 11.35 -9.61
CA GLY A 103 0.67 11.83 -9.78
C GLY A 103 -0.18 10.96 -10.72
N LYS A 104 0.29 9.75 -11.10
CA LYS A 104 -0.35 8.92 -12.14
C LYS A 104 -0.90 7.62 -11.57
N LEU A 105 -2.20 7.37 -11.77
CA LEU A 105 -2.83 6.10 -11.40
C LEU A 105 -2.24 4.90 -12.16
N SER A 106 -1.74 5.10 -13.39
CA SER A 106 -1.09 4.05 -14.18
C SER A 106 0.17 3.48 -13.52
N ASP A 107 0.82 4.27 -12.68
CA ASP A 107 2.06 3.88 -12.01
C ASP A 107 1.77 3.05 -10.74
N CYS A 108 0.49 2.92 -10.36
CA CYS A 108 0.00 2.19 -9.19
C CYS A 108 -0.45 0.75 -9.49
N ASN A 109 0.12 0.13 -10.52
CA ASN A 109 -0.18 -1.25 -10.86
C ASN A 109 0.64 -2.24 -10.02
N THR A 110 0.06 -2.71 -8.92
CA THR A 110 0.63 -3.75 -8.03
C THR A 110 0.17 -5.16 -8.39
N MET A 111 -0.78 -5.29 -9.32
CA MET A 111 -1.42 -6.57 -9.67
C MET A 111 -0.60 -7.39 -10.65
N SER A 112 0.31 -6.73 -11.38
CA SER A 112 1.24 -7.38 -12.30
C SER A 112 2.66 -6.91 -12.04
N GLY A 113 3.58 -7.86 -11.83
CA GLY A 113 5.00 -7.57 -11.63
C GLY A 113 5.45 -7.55 -10.17
N PRO A 114 6.75 -7.22 -9.94
CA PRO A 114 7.33 -7.12 -8.62
C PRO A 114 6.76 -5.92 -7.84
N ILE A 115 6.67 -6.07 -6.52
CA ILE A 115 6.13 -5.07 -5.58
C ILE A 115 7.17 -4.61 -4.57
#